data_AF-A0A8T5W6J1-F1
#
_entry.id   AF-A0A8T5W6J1-F1
#
_cell.length_a   1.000
_cell.length_b   1.000
_cell.length_c   1.000
_cell.angle_alpha   90.00
_cell.angle_beta   90.00
_cell.angle_gamma   90.00
#
_symmetry.space_group_name_H-M   'P 1'
#
loop_
_entity.id
_entity.type
_entity.pdbx_description
1 polymer ?
#
loop_
_entity_poly.entity_id
_entity_poly.type
_entity_poly.pdbx_seq_one_letter_code
_entity_poly.pdbx_strand_id
1 'polypeptide(L)'
;MNLFKKKKTVEKEAGSYEENYYVASQWQLMWRKFRKHKLAIGSIFVLVLLYIGAIFCEFIAPYGLETRYIKYVYCPLQSLHFFDEDGFHFRPFIYG
;
A
#
# COMPACT_ATOMS: atom_id res chain seq x y z
N MET A 1 -7.89 -6.54 49.86
CA MET A 1 -9.23 -6.49 49.26
C MET A 1 -9.26 -6.23 47.74
N ASN A 2 -8.22 -6.60 46.96
CA ASN A 2 -8.16 -6.33 45.51
C ASN A 2 -8.21 -7.59 44.62
N LEU A 3 -7.97 -8.78 45.19
CA LEU A 3 -7.95 -10.05 44.44
C LEU A 3 -9.35 -10.51 44.00
N PHE A 4 -10.37 -10.31 44.83
CA PHE A 4 -11.75 -10.70 44.51
C PHE A 4 -12.38 -9.83 43.43
N LYS A 5 -12.05 -8.53 43.39
CA LYS A 5 -12.53 -7.63 42.34
C LYS A 5 -11.95 -8.04 40.99
N LYS A 6 -10.64 -8.36 40.97
CA LYS A 6 -9.93 -8.85 39.77
C LYS A 6 -10.47 -10.19 39.28
N LYS A 7 -10.79 -11.13 40.17
CA LYS A 7 -11.43 -12.40 39.79
C LYS A 7 -12.80 -12.19 39.15
N LYS A 8 -13.65 -11.36 39.76
CA LYS A 8 -14.98 -11.04 39.22
C LYS A 8 -14.95 -10.33 37.86
N THR A 9 -13.97 -9.44 37.61
CA THR A 9 -13.82 -8.82 36.28
C THR A 9 -13.37 -9.83 35.24
N VAL A 10 -12.38 -10.68 35.55
CA VAL A 10 -11.89 -11.69 34.60
C VAL A 10 -12.96 -12.73 34.27
N GLU A 11 -13.75 -13.18 35.26
CA GLU A 11 -14.87 -14.12 35.05
C GLU A 11 -16.00 -13.49 34.22
N LYS A 12 -16.32 -12.21 34.45
CA LYS A 12 -17.30 -11.47 33.63
C LYS A 12 -16.82 -11.27 32.20
N GLU A 13 -15.56 -10.94 32.01
CA GLU A 13 -14.96 -10.76 30.70
C GLU A 13 -14.97 -12.09 29.93
N ALA A 14 -14.50 -13.18 30.54
CA ALA A 14 -14.50 -14.53 29.97
C ALA A 14 -15.90 -14.99 29.52
N GLY A 15 -16.92 -14.85 30.37
CA GLY A 15 -18.30 -15.21 30.00
C GLY A 15 -18.83 -14.39 28.82
N SER A 16 -18.49 -13.09 28.75
CA SER A 16 -18.92 -12.24 27.64
C SER A 16 -18.28 -12.63 26.30
N TYR A 17 -17.02 -13.09 26.29
CA TYR A 17 -16.35 -13.45 25.03
C TYR A 17 -16.96 -14.71 24.40
N GLU A 18 -17.32 -15.69 25.23
CA GLU A 18 -17.95 -16.94 24.80
C GLU A 18 -19.36 -16.68 24.25
N GLU A 19 -20.19 -15.90 24.95
CA GLU A 19 -21.54 -15.52 24.48
C GLU A 19 -21.49 -14.79 23.13
N ASN A 20 -20.57 -13.82 23.00
CA ASN A 20 -20.37 -13.09 21.74
C ASN A 20 -19.81 -13.97 20.61
N TYR A 21 -19.18 -15.11 20.92
CA TYR A 21 -18.69 -16.05 19.92
C TYR A 21 -19.84 -16.86 19.31
N TYR A 22 -20.82 -17.27 20.12
CA TYR A 22 -22.00 -18.03 19.68
C TYR A 22 -23.06 -17.18 18.97
N VAL A 23 -23.13 -15.88 19.27
CA VAL A 23 -24.07 -14.93 18.63
C VAL A 23 -23.46 -14.29 17.36
N ALA A 24 -22.18 -14.51 17.08
CA ALA A 24 -21.51 -13.90 15.93
C ALA A 24 -22.11 -14.34 14.59
N SER A 25 -22.35 -13.37 13.71
CA SER A 25 -22.76 -13.61 12.32
C SER A 25 -21.67 -14.39 11.56
N GLN A 26 -22.09 -15.24 10.62
CA GLN A 26 -21.20 -16.06 9.78
C GLN A 26 -20.08 -15.23 9.12
N TRP A 27 -20.36 -13.98 8.76
CA TRP A 27 -19.38 -13.05 8.20
C TRP A 27 -18.29 -12.64 9.21
N GLN A 28 -18.65 -12.44 10.48
CA GLN A 28 -17.70 -12.10 11.55
C GLN A 28 -16.77 -13.29 11.84
N LEU A 29 -17.29 -14.52 11.81
CA LEU A 29 -16.49 -15.74 11.93
C LEU A 29 -15.51 -15.89 10.76
N MET A 30 -15.97 -15.65 9.53
CA MET A 30 -15.12 -15.65 8.33
C MET A 30 -14.00 -14.62 8.42
N TRP A 31 -14.31 -13.38 8.80
CA TRP A 31 -13.34 -12.29 8.92
C TRP A 31 -12.27 -12.56 9.99
N ARG A 32 -12.67 -13.13 11.14
CA ARG A 32 -11.73 -13.56 12.19
C ARG A 32 -10.76 -14.63 11.69
N LYS A 33 -11.26 -15.62 10.94
CA LYS A 33 -10.43 -16.69 10.37
C LYS A 33 -9.49 -16.15 9.29
N PHE A 34 -9.97 -15.26 8.43
CA PHE A 34 -9.17 -14.59 7.40
C PHE A 34 -8.02 -13.76 7.99
N ARG A 35 -8.28 -12.96 9.04
CA ARG A 35 -7.25 -12.18 9.74
C ARG A 35 -6.17 -13.03 10.43
N LYS A 36 -6.40 -14.32 10.67
CA LYS A 36 -5.38 -15.21 11.24
C LYS A 36 -4.25 -15.51 10.25
N HIS A 37 -4.49 -15.39 8.94
CA HIS A 37 -3.52 -15.69 7.89
C HIS A 37 -2.68 -14.45 7.54
N LYS A 38 -1.40 -14.46 7.90
CA LYS A 38 -0.45 -13.37 7.62
C LYS A 38 -0.32 -13.07 6.12
N LEU A 39 -0.36 -14.10 5.27
CA LEU A 39 -0.34 -13.96 3.81
C LEU A 39 -1.59 -13.25 3.28
N ALA A 40 -2.76 -13.53 3.85
CA ALA A 40 -4.03 -12.95 3.41
C ALA A 40 -4.13 -11.45 3.74
N ILE A 41 -3.52 -11.03 4.86
CA ILE A 41 -3.40 -9.61 5.20
C ILE A 41 -2.41 -8.91 4.25
N GLY A 42 -1.27 -9.56 3.95
CA GLY A 42 -0.28 -9.02 3.01
C GLY A 42 -0.85 -8.82 1.61
N SER A 43 -1.62 -9.78 1.09
CA SER A 43 -2.25 -9.66 -0.23
C SER A 43 -3.29 -8.55 -0.30
N ILE A 44 -4.09 -8.36 0.76
CA ILE A 44 -5.00 -7.21 0.87
C ILE A 44 -4.25 -5.89 0.81
N PHE A 45 -3.12 -5.79 1.52
CA PHE A 45 -2.32 -4.56 1.52
C PHE A 45 -1.78 -4.23 0.12
N VAL A 46 -1.25 -5.24 -0.58
CA VAL A 46 -0.79 -5.09 -1.97
C VAL A 46 -1.94 -4.69 -2.90
N LEU A 47 -3.10 -5.32 -2.78
CA LEU A 47 -4.30 -4.97 -3.54
C LEU A 47 -4.69 -3.51 -3.34
N VAL A 48 -4.78 -3.07 -2.08
CA VAL A 48 -5.12 -1.68 -1.75
C VAL A 48 -4.12 -0.71 -2.36
N LEU A 49 -2.82 -1.01 -2.30
CA LEU A 49 -1.78 -0.19 -2.93
C LEU A 49 -1.97 -0.07 -4.45
N LEU A 50 -2.26 -1.18 -5.13
CA LEU A 50 -2.50 -1.17 -6.58
C LEU A 50 -3.76 -0.37 -6.93
N TYR A 51 -4.83 -0.51 -6.17
CA TYR A 51 -6.06 0.26 -6.37
C TYR A 51 -5.86 1.76 -6.12
N ILE A 52 -5.07 2.13 -5.10
CA ILE A 52 -4.66 3.52 -4.88
C ILE A 52 -3.90 4.05 -6.09
N GLY A 53 -2.91 3.30 -6.58
CA GLY A 53 -2.18 3.67 -7.80
C GLY A 53 -3.08 3.85 -9.02
N ALA A 54 -4.11 3.01 -9.16
CA ALA A 54 -5.09 3.12 -10.24
C ALA A 54 -5.99 4.36 -10.11
N ILE A 55 -6.42 4.73 -8.89
CA ILE A 55 -7.20 5.96 -8.65
C ILE A 55 -6.36 7.20 -8.96
N PHE A 56 -5.08 7.18 -8.61
CA PHE A 56 -4.14 8.27 -8.91
C PHE A 56 -3.39 8.07 -10.23
N CYS A 57 -3.95 7.29 -11.17
CA CYS A 57 -3.29 6.97 -12.44
C CYS A 57 -3.00 8.23 -13.26
N GLU A 58 -3.91 9.21 -13.27
CA GLU A 58 -3.71 10.48 -14.00
C GLU A 58 -2.50 11.29 -13.49
N PHE A 59 -2.14 11.13 -12.21
CA PHE A 59 -0.95 11.77 -11.64
C PHE A 59 0.32 10.99 -11.95
N ILE A 60 0.26 9.65 -11.90
CA ILE A 60 1.43 8.78 -12.09
C ILE A 60 1.79 8.66 -13.58
N ALA A 61 0.80 8.60 -14.46
CA ALA A 61 0.94 8.46 -15.90
C ALA A 61 0.02 9.46 -16.61
N PRO A 62 0.47 10.72 -16.80
CA PRO A 62 -0.29 11.76 -17.49
C PRO A 62 -0.28 11.58 -19.02
N TYR A 63 -0.36 10.33 -19.47
CA TYR A 63 -0.25 9.92 -20.87
C TYR A 63 -1.34 8.88 -21.14
N GLY A 64 -2.18 9.15 -22.13
CA GLY A 64 -3.24 8.22 -22.55
C GLY A 64 -2.70 7.04 -23.37
N LEU A 65 -3.51 6.00 -23.54
CA LEU A 65 -3.14 4.83 -24.38
C LEU A 65 -2.74 5.22 -25.81
N GLU A 66 -3.37 6.27 -26.33
CA GLU A 66 -3.14 6.79 -27.68
C GLU A 66 -1.98 7.79 -27.77
N THR A 67 -1.38 8.17 -26.64
CA THR A 67 -0.27 9.14 -26.65
C THR A 67 1.01 8.46 -27.15
N ARG A 68 1.36 8.74 -28.41
CA ARG A 68 2.56 8.22 -29.06
C ARG A 68 3.45 9.34 -29.57
N TYR A 69 4.70 9.35 -29.10
CA TYR A 69 5.70 10.34 -29.47
C TYR A 69 6.43 9.95 -30.77
N ILE A 70 5.74 10.03 -31.91
CA ILE A 70 6.27 9.58 -33.23
C ILE A 70 7.57 10.32 -33.62
N LYS A 71 7.68 11.61 -33.26
CA LYS A 71 8.88 12.42 -33.54
C LYS A 71 10.15 11.93 -32.84
N TYR A 72 10.01 11.13 -31.77
CA TYR A 72 11.14 10.69 -30.94
C TYR A 72 11.47 9.20 -31.11
N VAL A 73 10.85 8.52 -32.08
CA VAL A 73 11.06 7.07 -32.31
C VAL A 73 12.51 6.72 -32.62
N TYR A 74 13.22 7.61 -33.31
CA TYR A 74 14.65 7.45 -33.65
C TYR A 74 15.55 8.38 -32.84
N CYS A 75 15.05 8.95 -31.73
CA CYS A 75 15.87 9.82 -30.90
C CYS A 75 16.95 8.98 -30.20
N PRO A 76 18.25 9.30 -30.37
CA PRO A 76 19.29 8.64 -29.61
C PRO A 76 19.14 8.96 -28.12
N LEU A 77 19.54 8.04 -27.25
CA LEU A 77 19.53 8.27 -25.81
C LEU A 77 20.43 9.46 -25.49
N GLN A 78 19.88 10.56 -24.96
CA GLN A 78 20.66 11.73 -24.60
C GLN A 78 21.43 11.49 -23.31
N SER A 79 22.77 11.50 -23.39
CA SER A 79 23.64 11.36 -22.23
C SER A 79 23.58 12.59 -21.33
N LEU A 80 23.49 12.39 -20.02
CA LEU A 80 23.56 13.47 -19.02
C LEU A 80 25.03 13.83 -18.78
N HIS A 81 25.35 15.11 -18.95
CA HIS A 81 26.68 15.63 -18.69
C HIS A 81 26.67 16.48 -17.41
N PHE A 82 27.75 16.39 -16.65
CA PHE A 82 27.99 17.20 -15.46
C PHE A 82 29.28 18.02 -15.58
N PHE A 83 30.10 17.76 -16.61
CA PHE A 83 31.35 18.45 -16.87
C PHE A 83 31.28 19.04 -18.27
N ASP A 84 31.61 20.32 -18.38
CA ASP A 84 31.75 21.05 -19.63
C ASP A 84 33.16 21.64 -19.76
N GLU A 85 33.46 22.30 -20.88
CA GLU A 85 34.71 23.06 -21.05
C GLU A 85 34.88 24.16 -19.97
N ASP A 86 33.77 24.69 -19.44
CA ASP A 86 33.74 25.68 -18.37
C ASP A 86 33.83 25.09 -16.94
N GLY A 87 33.83 23.75 -16.80
CA GLY A 87 33.99 23.04 -15.53
C GLY A 87 32.78 22.21 -15.08
N PHE A 88 32.65 22.00 -13.75
CA PHE A 88 31.61 21.12 -13.18
C PHE A 88 30.30 21.86 -12.90
N HIS A 89 29.19 21.30 -13.38
CA HIS A 89 27.83 21.78 -13.14
C HIS A 89 27.07 20.81 -12.23
N PHE A 90 26.49 21.34 -11.15
CA PHE A 90 25.67 20.55 -10.23
C PHE A 90 24.34 20.09 -10.85
N ARG A 91 23.84 20.82 -11.86
CA ARG A 91 22.64 20.45 -12.61
C ARG A 91 23.05 19.65 -13.85
N PRO A 92 22.52 18.43 -14.06
CA PRO A 92 22.80 17.68 -15.27
C PRO A 92 22.28 18.46 -16.48
N PHE A 93 23.08 18.49 -17.54
CA PHE A 93 22.75 19.19 -18.78
C PHE A 93 22.98 18.30 -20.01
N ILE A 94 22.42 18.74 -21.13
CA ILE A 94 22.52 18.11 -22.44
C ILE A 94 23.01 19.14 -23.45
N TYR A 95 23.86 18.72 -24.38
CA TYR A 95 24.25 19.52 -25.53
C TYR A 95 23.12 19.44 -26.56
N GLY A 96 22.33 20.51 -26.65
CA GLY A 96 21.21 20.65 -27.58
C GLY A 96 21.62 21.01 -28.99
#